data_AF-A0A256HD65-F1
#
_entry.id   AF-A0A256HD65-F1
#
_cell.length_a   1.000
_cell.length_b   1.000
_cell.length_c   1.000
_cell.angle_alpha   90.00
_cell.angle_beta   90.00
_cell.angle_gamma   90.00
#
_symmetry.space_group_name_H-M   'P 1'
#
loop_
_entity.id
_entity.type
_entity.pdbx_description
1 polymer ?
#
loop_
_entity_poly.entity_id
_entity_poly.type
_entity_poly.pdbx_seq_one_letter_code
_entity_poly.pdbx_strand_id
1 'polypeptide(L)'
;MSPPPEDSAADSTGPPDRQTLRLLEKQLTTDQLVAATQFDPNTHEPRLLTATLDTDRYPDTIADARVDIRWFTTGDFSIHYVETRRENTHWECRWDRHPNTHNTRLHFHEPPTGTEVSNYDLASLHPLDVYSTVFEAIERRIETLW
;
A
#
# COMPACT_ATOMS: atom_id res chain seq x y z
N MET A 1 16.16 -32.46 26.90
CA MET A 1 15.80 -31.88 25.59
C MET A 1 14.82 -30.75 25.87
N SER A 2 15.27 -29.51 25.83
CA SER A 2 14.37 -28.35 25.91
C SER A 2 13.68 -28.19 24.55
N PRO A 3 12.39 -27.81 24.49
CA PRO A 3 11.76 -27.44 23.23
C PRO A 3 12.45 -26.18 22.67
N PRO A 4 12.45 -25.97 21.34
CA PRO A 4 12.92 -24.71 20.76
C PRO A 4 12.02 -23.55 21.22
N PRO A 5 12.53 -22.32 21.29
CA PRO A 5 11.68 -21.16 21.59
C PRO A 5 10.69 -20.96 20.43
N GLU A 6 9.39 -21.03 20.74
CA GLU A 6 8.28 -20.77 19.80
C GLU A 6 8.05 -19.26 19.57
N ASP A 7 9.07 -18.42 19.78
CA ASP A 7 8.91 -16.96 19.90
C ASP A 7 9.35 -16.19 18.64
N SER A 8 9.44 -16.86 17.48
CA SER A 8 9.82 -16.22 16.21
C SER A 8 8.71 -16.16 15.16
N ALA A 9 7.59 -16.87 15.39
CA ALA A 9 6.45 -16.86 14.47
C ALA A 9 5.50 -15.68 14.74
N ALA A 10 5.44 -15.16 15.97
CA ALA A 10 4.53 -14.09 16.36
C ALA A 10 4.91 -12.70 15.78
N ASP A 11 6.19 -12.51 15.44
CA ASP A 11 6.74 -11.24 14.97
C ASP A 11 6.93 -11.16 13.44
N SER A 12 6.53 -12.19 12.70
CA SER A 12 6.66 -12.24 11.25
C SER A 12 5.35 -11.90 10.54
N THR A 13 5.43 -11.16 9.43
CA THR A 13 4.30 -10.91 8.54
C THR A 13 3.87 -12.15 7.76
N GLY A 14 4.65 -13.24 7.78
CA GLY A 14 4.37 -14.44 7.01
C GLY A 14 4.60 -14.28 5.50
N PRO A 15 4.23 -15.30 4.69
CA PRO A 15 4.46 -15.28 3.24
C PRO A 15 3.48 -14.34 2.49
N PRO A 16 3.83 -13.89 1.27
CA PRO A 16 2.93 -13.11 0.43
C PRO A 16 1.63 -13.85 0.12
N ASP A 17 0.50 -13.16 0.26
CA ASP A 17 -0.81 -13.66 -0.11
C ASP A 17 -1.08 -13.38 -1.60
N ARG A 18 -0.73 -14.36 -2.42
CA ARG A 18 -0.89 -14.29 -3.88
C ARG A 18 -2.35 -14.17 -4.30
N GLN A 19 -3.29 -14.74 -3.54
CA GLN A 19 -4.71 -14.69 -3.88
C GLN A 19 -5.25 -13.29 -3.65
N THR A 20 -4.90 -12.68 -2.52
CA THR A 20 -5.29 -11.30 -2.23
C THR A 20 -4.66 -10.31 -3.19
N LEU A 21 -3.38 -10.47 -3.56
CA LEU A 21 -2.75 -9.60 -4.56
C LEU A 21 -3.45 -9.69 -5.93
N ARG A 22 -3.88 -10.88 -6.37
CA ARG A 22 -4.68 -11.03 -7.60
C ARG A 22 -6.09 -10.46 -7.49
N LEU A 23 -6.69 -10.50 -6.32
CA LEU A 23 -7.98 -9.86 -6.08
C LEU A 23 -7.86 -8.33 -6.24
N LEU A 24 -6.84 -7.74 -5.62
CA LEU A 24 -6.57 -6.31 -5.68
C LEU A 24 -6.19 -5.86 -7.10
N GLU A 25 -5.39 -6.63 -7.84
CA GLU A 25 -5.06 -6.33 -9.24
C GLU A 25 -6.32 -6.25 -10.11
N LYS A 26 -7.25 -7.20 -9.96
CA LYS A 26 -8.52 -7.18 -10.70
C LYS A 26 -9.33 -5.93 -10.38
N GLN A 27 -9.38 -5.54 -9.10
CA GLN A 27 -10.06 -4.32 -8.69
C GLN A 27 -9.41 -3.08 -9.30
N LEU A 28 -8.09 -2.95 -9.18
CA LEU A 28 -7.28 -1.86 -9.74
C LEU A 28 -7.46 -1.72 -11.25
N THR A 29 -7.49 -2.83 -11.99
CA THR A 29 -7.66 -2.81 -13.45
C THR A 29 -9.02 -2.24 -13.89
N THR A 30 -10.02 -2.22 -13.00
CA THR A 30 -11.33 -1.62 -13.28
C THR A 30 -11.46 -0.17 -12.82
N ASP A 31 -10.48 0.34 -12.10
CA ASP A 31 -10.50 1.68 -11.52
C ASP A 31 -10.03 2.72 -12.54
N GLN A 32 -10.77 3.82 -12.67
CA GLN A 32 -10.47 4.88 -13.64
C GLN A 32 -9.23 5.69 -13.26
N LEU A 33 -8.80 5.67 -12.00
CA LEU A 33 -7.57 6.32 -11.57
C LEU A 33 -6.32 5.55 -11.99
N VAL A 34 -6.45 4.27 -12.36
CA VAL A 34 -5.32 3.38 -12.62
C VAL A 34 -5.08 3.23 -14.12
N ALA A 35 -3.87 3.59 -14.56
CA ALA A 35 -3.46 3.42 -15.95
C ALA A 35 -2.92 2.01 -16.25
N ALA A 36 -2.20 1.42 -15.30
CA ALA A 36 -1.61 0.09 -15.46
C ALA A 36 -1.33 -0.58 -14.11
N THR A 37 -1.26 -1.91 -14.13
CA THR A 37 -0.82 -2.72 -12.99
C THR A 37 0.31 -3.67 -13.36
N GLN A 38 1.21 -3.92 -12.42
CA GLN A 38 2.33 -4.84 -12.59
C GLN A 38 2.59 -5.64 -11.32
N PHE A 39 2.83 -6.95 -11.48
CA PHE A 39 3.36 -7.79 -10.40
C PHE A 39 4.88 -7.89 -10.47
N ASP A 40 5.53 -7.84 -9.31
CA ASP A 40 6.95 -8.08 -9.12
C ASP A 40 7.19 -9.28 -8.17
N PRO A 41 8.11 -10.21 -8.48
CA PRO A 41 8.94 -10.30 -9.69
C PRO A 41 8.17 -10.65 -10.97
N ASN A 42 7.03 -11.30 -10.87
CA ASN A 42 6.18 -11.65 -12.01
C ASN A 42 4.80 -12.14 -11.55
N THR A 43 3.93 -12.39 -12.52
CA THR A 43 2.55 -12.84 -12.31
C THR A 43 2.41 -14.21 -11.66
N HIS A 44 3.43 -15.08 -11.63
CA HIS A 44 3.35 -16.43 -11.06
C HIS A 44 3.64 -16.45 -9.55
N GLU A 45 4.58 -15.60 -9.12
CA GLU A 45 5.00 -15.45 -7.72
C GLU A 45 4.92 -14.00 -7.26
N PRO A 46 3.72 -13.36 -7.30
CA PRO A 46 3.61 -11.95 -6.95
C PRO A 46 3.96 -11.74 -5.48
N ARG A 47 4.82 -10.74 -5.24
CA ARG A 47 5.22 -10.26 -3.89
C ARG A 47 4.86 -8.79 -3.69
N LEU A 48 4.87 -8.05 -4.78
CA LEU A 48 4.47 -6.65 -4.88
C LEU A 48 3.52 -6.50 -6.06
N LEU A 49 2.46 -5.74 -5.86
CA LEU A 49 1.57 -5.23 -6.90
C LEU A 49 1.76 -3.72 -6.98
N THR A 50 2.24 -3.22 -8.11
CA THR A 50 2.35 -1.78 -8.39
C THR A 50 1.22 -1.37 -9.31
N ALA A 51 0.48 -0.34 -8.94
CA ALA A 51 -0.48 0.35 -9.79
C ALA A 51 0.11 1.71 -10.19
N THR A 52 0.32 1.93 -11.49
CA THR A 52 0.64 3.25 -12.03
C THR A 52 -0.67 4.01 -12.20
N LEU A 53 -0.75 5.20 -11.63
CA LEU A 53 -1.94 6.04 -11.70
C LEU A 53 -1.90 6.90 -12.95
N ASP A 54 -3.08 7.22 -13.48
CA ASP A 54 -3.22 8.03 -14.69
C ASP A 54 -2.78 9.47 -14.41
N THR A 55 -1.67 9.88 -15.03
CA THR A 55 -1.09 11.23 -14.86
C THR A 55 -2.00 12.33 -15.39
N ASP A 56 -2.96 12.04 -16.26
CA ASP A 56 -3.96 13.02 -16.73
C ASP A 56 -4.92 13.43 -15.61
N ARG A 57 -4.94 12.70 -14.48
CA ARG A 57 -5.69 13.04 -13.27
C ARG A 57 -4.97 14.05 -12.38
N TYR A 58 -3.70 14.34 -12.65
CA TYR A 58 -2.83 15.19 -11.84
C TYR A 58 -2.51 16.52 -12.53
N PRO A 59 -2.16 17.58 -11.77
CA PRO A 59 -1.61 18.78 -12.38
C PRO A 59 -0.22 18.52 -12.97
N ASP A 60 0.17 19.39 -13.90
CA ASP A 60 1.47 19.38 -14.60
C ASP A 60 2.71 19.37 -13.68
N THR A 61 2.57 19.67 -12.39
CA THR A 61 3.70 19.61 -11.45
C THR A 61 4.10 18.18 -11.09
N ILE A 62 3.19 17.21 -11.25
CA ILE A 62 3.41 15.79 -11.00
C ILE A 62 3.83 15.11 -12.32
N ALA A 63 4.93 14.38 -12.27
CA ALA A 63 5.49 13.67 -13.41
C ALA A 63 5.02 12.20 -13.47
N ASP A 64 4.84 11.57 -12.32
CA ASP A 64 4.41 10.19 -12.18
C ASP A 64 3.75 9.97 -10.81
N ALA A 65 2.83 9.02 -10.73
CA ALA A 65 2.18 8.63 -9.48
C ALA A 65 1.91 7.13 -9.47
N ARG A 66 2.13 6.49 -8.32
CA ARG A 66 1.98 5.04 -8.19
C ARG A 66 1.58 4.61 -6.78
N VAL A 67 0.95 3.45 -6.71
CA VAL A 67 0.62 2.74 -5.46
C VAL A 67 1.29 1.38 -5.46
N ASP A 68 2.12 1.11 -4.46
CA ASP A 68 2.73 -0.19 -4.21
C ASP A 68 1.99 -0.92 -3.11
N ILE A 69 1.60 -2.17 -3.39
CA ILE A 69 0.80 -2.99 -2.48
C ILE A 69 1.53 -4.30 -2.19
N ARG A 70 1.74 -4.56 -0.90
CA ARG A 70 2.13 -5.88 -0.37
C ARG A 70 1.04 -6.38 0.55
N TRP A 71 0.73 -7.67 0.44
CA TRP A 71 -0.24 -8.33 1.30
C TRP A 71 0.28 -9.71 1.71
N PHE A 72 -0.01 -10.10 2.95
CA PHE A 72 0.50 -11.34 3.52
C PHE A 72 -0.62 -12.21 4.09
N THR A 73 -0.37 -13.52 4.20
CA THR A 73 -1.38 -14.49 4.65
C THR A 73 -1.83 -14.30 6.10
N THR A 74 -1.10 -13.50 6.87
CA THR A 74 -1.45 -13.08 8.25
C THR A 74 -2.45 -11.91 8.28
N GLY A 75 -2.82 -11.36 7.11
CA GLY A 75 -3.57 -10.11 6.99
C GLY A 75 -2.74 -8.86 7.24
N ASP A 76 -1.42 -8.99 7.36
CA ASP A 76 -0.50 -7.85 7.31
C ASP A 76 -0.41 -7.31 5.88
N PHE A 77 -0.14 -6.02 5.75
CA PHE A 77 -0.02 -5.35 4.46
C PHE A 77 0.80 -4.07 4.56
N SER A 78 1.23 -3.60 3.40
CA SER A 78 1.79 -2.28 3.21
C SER A 78 1.24 -1.72 1.90
N ILE A 79 0.69 -0.50 1.96
CA ILE A 79 0.19 0.22 0.78
C ILE A 79 0.88 1.57 0.76
N HIS A 80 1.76 1.78 -0.22
CA HIS A 80 2.62 2.96 -0.33
C HIS A 80 2.24 3.76 -1.56
N TYR A 81 1.75 4.98 -1.36
CA TYR A 81 1.42 5.90 -2.43
C TYR A 81 2.56 6.92 -2.60
N VAL A 82 3.00 7.11 -3.84
CA VAL A 82 4.13 7.99 -4.19
C VAL A 82 3.75 8.87 -5.38
N GLU A 83 3.94 10.17 -5.23
CA GLU A 83 3.95 11.17 -6.30
C GLU A 83 5.41 11.58 -6.57
N THR A 84 5.84 11.52 -7.83
CA THR A 84 7.12 12.07 -8.26
C THR A 84 6.88 13.39 -8.97
N ARG A 85 7.44 14.49 -8.48
CA ARG A 85 7.33 15.81 -9.11
C ARG A 85 8.34 15.97 -10.24
N ARG A 86 8.05 16.86 -11.20
CA ARG A 86 8.97 17.17 -12.33
C ARG A 86 10.35 17.70 -11.89
N GLU A 87 10.45 18.23 -10.67
CA GLU A 87 11.70 18.70 -10.05
C GLU A 87 12.46 17.59 -9.28
N ASN A 88 12.07 16.32 -9.43
CA ASN A 88 12.63 15.15 -8.74
C ASN A 88 12.50 15.20 -7.22
N THR A 89 11.46 15.86 -6.71
CA THR A 89 11.03 15.74 -5.31
C THR A 89 9.87 14.76 -5.21
N HIS A 90 9.71 14.13 -4.05
CA HIS A 90 8.67 13.15 -3.81
C HIS A 90 7.68 13.65 -2.77
N TRP A 91 6.42 13.25 -2.95
CA TRP A 91 5.41 13.28 -1.91
C TRP A 91 4.94 11.84 -1.72
N GLU A 92 4.94 11.34 -0.49
CA GLU A 92 4.58 9.95 -0.23
C GLU A 92 3.89 9.75 1.11
N CYS A 93 3.02 8.76 1.17
CA CYS A 93 2.40 8.29 2.40
C CYS A 93 2.17 6.78 2.34
N ARG A 94 2.01 6.14 3.51
CA ARG A 94 1.90 4.67 3.57
C ARG A 94 0.95 4.20 4.66
N TRP A 95 0.09 3.24 4.32
CA TRP A 95 -0.75 2.51 5.27
C TRP A 95 -0.10 1.17 5.53
N ASP A 96 0.34 0.95 6.77
CA ASP A 96 1.04 -0.26 7.17
C ASP A 96 0.29 -0.98 8.27
N ARG A 97 0.19 -2.29 8.10
CA ARG A 97 -0.22 -3.22 9.15
C ARG A 97 0.81 -4.32 9.27
N HIS A 98 1.56 -4.35 10.37
CA HIS A 98 2.54 -5.41 10.64
C HIS A 98 2.82 -5.52 12.15
N PRO A 99 3.38 -6.65 12.62
CA PRO A 99 3.89 -6.75 13.99
C PRO A 99 4.87 -5.60 14.29
N ASN A 100 4.69 -4.94 15.43
CA ASN A 100 5.61 -3.92 15.93
C ASN A 100 5.56 -3.92 17.47
N THR A 101 6.71 -3.67 18.10
CA THR A 101 6.88 -3.61 19.55
C THR A 101 6.53 -2.25 20.16
N HIS A 102 6.27 -1.22 19.34
CA HIS A 102 6.23 0.18 19.78
C HIS A 102 4.95 0.97 19.46
N ASN A 103 4.02 0.45 18.64
CA ASN A 103 2.79 1.15 18.25
C ASN A 103 1.59 0.19 18.03
N THR A 104 0.44 0.75 17.62
CA THR A 104 -0.67 -0.06 17.11
C THR A 104 -0.24 -0.78 15.84
N ARG A 105 -0.58 -2.06 15.72
CA ARG A 105 -0.23 -2.92 14.57
C ARG A 105 -0.52 -2.25 13.22
N LEU A 106 -1.60 -1.47 13.14
CA LEU A 106 -1.99 -0.62 12.02
C LEU A 106 -1.56 0.83 12.29
N HIS A 107 -0.86 1.44 11.35
CA HIS A 107 -0.36 2.82 11.44
C HIS A 107 -0.24 3.46 10.05
N PHE A 108 -0.15 4.77 10.04
CA PHE A 108 -0.04 5.59 8.85
C PHE A 108 1.26 6.39 8.88
N HIS A 109 2.04 6.28 7.81
CA HIS A 109 3.20 7.11 7.55
C HIS A 109 2.75 8.38 6.84
N GLU A 110 2.91 9.52 7.51
CA GLU A 110 2.34 10.78 7.08
C GLU A 110 3.14 11.41 5.93
N PRO A 111 2.44 12.03 4.96
CA PRO A 111 3.09 12.84 3.96
C PRO A 111 3.70 14.12 4.55
N PRO A 112 4.64 14.78 3.85
CA PRO A 112 5.07 14.48 2.49
C PRO A 112 6.19 13.44 2.37
N THR A 113 6.82 13.03 3.47
CA THR A 113 8.04 12.20 3.44
C THR A 113 7.84 10.78 3.97
N GLY A 114 6.64 10.42 4.42
CA GLY A 114 6.37 9.13 5.07
C GLY A 114 7.17 8.89 6.35
N THR A 115 7.78 9.93 6.94
CA THR A 115 8.69 9.77 8.08
C THR A 115 7.95 9.83 9.41
N GLU A 116 6.98 10.72 9.53
CA GLU A 116 6.13 10.80 10.72
C GLU A 116 5.13 9.65 10.72
N VAL A 117 4.84 9.08 11.89
CA VAL A 117 3.95 7.92 12.03
C VAL A 117 2.85 8.23 13.02
N SER A 118 1.60 8.03 12.61
CA SER A 118 0.43 8.13 13.47
C SER A 118 -0.32 6.80 13.55
N ASN A 119 -1.04 6.60 14.65
CA ASN A 119 -1.94 5.47 14.79
C ASN A 119 -3.06 5.60 13.75
N TYR A 120 -3.47 4.47 13.18
CA TYR A 120 -4.51 4.45 12.16
C TYR A 120 -5.49 3.32 12.46
N ASP A 121 -6.77 3.60 12.23
CA ASP A 121 -7.85 2.63 12.41
C ASP A 121 -8.63 2.48 11.11
N LEU A 122 -8.91 1.24 10.74
CA LEU A 122 -9.75 0.88 9.60
C LEU A 122 -11.03 0.24 10.10
N ALA A 123 -12.17 0.63 9.51
CA ALA A 123 -13.47 0.04 9.84
C ALA A 123 -13.56 -1.45 9.46
N SER A 124 -12.78 -1.88 8.46
CA SER A 124 -12.70 -3.26 7.99
C SER A 124 -11.28 -3.57 7.52
N LEU A 125 -10.85 -4.81 7.74
CA LEU A 125 -9.57 -5.33 7.24
C LEU A 125 -9.76 -6.22 6.00
N HIS A 126 -10.97 -6.27 5.44
CA HIS A 126 -11.20 -6.98 4.18
C HIS A 126 -10.46 -6.26 3.04
N PRO A 127 -9.70 -6.94 2.17
CA PRO A 127 -8.83 -6.28 1.19
C PRO A 127 -9.50 -5.23 0.30
N LEU A 128 -10.74 -5.49 -0.13
CA LEU A 128 -11.50 -4.54 -0.97
C LEU A 128 -11.98 -3.30 -0.19
N ASP A 129 -12.20 -3.42 1.12
CA ASP A 129 -12.60 -2.28 1.95
C ASP A 129 -11.38 -1.40 2.26
N VAL A 130 -10.22 -2.03 2.53
CA VAL A 130 -8.94 -1.34 2.67
C VAL A 130 -8.57 -0.61 1.39
N TYR A 131 -8.69 -1.28 0.25
CA TYR A 131 -8.54 -0.67 -1.07
C TYR A 131 -9.39 0.59 -1.22
N SER A 132 -10.70 0.47 -0.95
CA SER A 132 -11.65 1.57 -1.13
C SER A 132 -11.29 2.78 -0.25
N THR A 133 -10.92 2.52 1.01
CA THR A 133 -10.50 3.57 1.95
C THR A 133 -9.23 4.28 1.50
N VAL A 134 -8.24 3.53 1.00
CA VAL A 134 -6.99 4.11 0.50
C VAL A 134 -7.20 4.91 -0.78
N PHE A 135 -7.95 4.37 -1.74
CA PHE A 135 -8.18 5.05 -3.01
C PHE A 135 -9.03 6.31 -2.84
N GLU A 136 -10.02 6.31 -1.94
CA GLU A 136 -10.74 7.53 -1.58
C GLU A 136 -9.82 8.60 -0.94
N ALA A 137 -8.82 8.19 -0.15
CA ALA A 137 -7.84 9.12 0.39
C ALA A 137 -6.91 9.70 -0.70
N ILE A 138 -6.52 8.88 -1.67
CA ILE A 138 -5.72 9.31 -2.83
C ILE A 138 -6.53 10.27 -3.71
N GLU A 139 -7.79 9.96 -4.02
CA GLU A 139 -8.67 10.84 -4.79
C GLU A 139 -8.83 12.20 -4.11
N ARG A 140 -9.12 12.23 -2.80
CA ARG A 140 -9.17 13.48 -2.03
C ARG A 140 -7.84 14.23 -2.10
N ARG A 141 -6.70 13.53 -2.02
CA ARG A 141 -5.39 14.15 -2.17
C ARG A 141 -5.24 14.80 -3.56
N ILE A 142 -5.63 14.10 -4.62
CA ILE A 142 -5.60 14.64 -5.99
C ILE A 142 -6.47 15.88 -6.10
N GLU A 143 -7.66 15.89 -5.52
CA GLU A 143 -8.54 17.08 -5.51
C GLU A 143 -7.86 18.29 -4.86
N THR A 144 -7.07 18.10 -3.79
CA THR A 144 -6.32 19.22 -3.15
C THR A 144 -5.16 19.78 -3.97
N LEU A 145 -4.79 19.13 -5.08
CA LEU A 145 -3.70 19.57 -5.95
C LEU A 145 -4.13 20.61 -6.99
N TRP A 146 -5.44 20.81 -7.15
CA TRP A 146 -6.07 21.74 -8.10
C TRP A 146 -6.57 23.01 -7.39
#